data_AF-A0A4R5MFI2-F1
#
_entry.id   AF-A0A4R5MFI2-F1
#
_cell.length_a   1.000
_cell.length_b   1.000
_cell.length_c   1.000
_cell.angle_alpha   90.00
_cell.angle_beta   90.00
_cell.angle_gamma   90.00
#
_symmetry.space_group_name_H-M   'P 1'
#
loop_
_entity.id
_entity.type
_entity.pdbx_description
1 polymer ?
#
loop_
_entity_poly.entity_id
_entity_poly.type
_entity_poly.pdbx_seq_one_letter_code
_entity_poly.pdbx_strand_id
1 'polypeptide(L)' 'MDILELAIASGLQVTLDGRIGMQEYKSVYGSLQALLRFADAVMCTTPTVANRPGMTEPEGQSG' A
#
# COMPACT_ATOMS: atom_id res chain seq x y z
N MET A 1 -5.32 10.11 -1.55
CA MET A 1 -4.49 9.77 -2.72
C MET A 1 -5.00 8.46 -3.26
N ASP A 2 -5.42 8.40 -4.52
CA ASP A 2 -5.99 7.19 -5.12
C ASP A 2 -4.87 6.28 -5.65
N ILE A 3 -4.90 5.01 -5.26
CA ILE A 3 -3.94 4.00 -5.71
C ILE A 3 -4.00 3.78 -7.23
N LEU A 4 -5.13 4.06 -7.86
CA LEU A 4 -5.30 3.97 -9.32
C LEU A 4 -4.62 5.13 -10.04
N GLU A 5 -4.68 6.35 -9.49
CA GLU A 5 -3.94 7.49 -10.03
C GLU A 5 -2.43 7.22 -9.98
N LEU A 6 -1.95 6.60 -8.90
CA LEU A 6 -0.57 6.15 -8.78
C LEU A 6 -0.18 5.11 -9.84
N ALA A 7 -1.06 4.14 -10.09
CA ALA A 7 -0.83 3.13 -11.11
C ALA A 7 -0.70 3.77 -12.50
N ILE A 8 -1.62 4.67 -12.84
CA ILE A 8 -1.63 5.42 -14.11
C ILE A 8 -0.36 6.27 -14.25
N ALA A 9 -0.02 7.05 -13.22
CA ALA A 9 1.18 7.88 -13.22
C ALA A 9 2.48 7.07 -13.35
N SER A 10 2.49 5.83 -12.85
CA SER A 10 3.63 4.91 -12.94
C SER A 10 3.75 4.23 -14.31
N GLY A 11 2.76 4.38 -15.18
CA GLY A 11 2.68 3.79 -16.50
C GLY A 11 2.02 2.40 -16.53
N LEU A 12 1.20 2.08 -15.53
CA LEU A 12 0.35 0.89 -15.55
C LEU A 12 -1.02 1.25 -16.16
N GLN A 13 -1.58 0.34 -16.96
CA GLN A 13 -2.91 0.47 -17.52
C GLN A 13 -3.92 -0.30 -16.67
N VAL A 14 -4.99 0.36 -16.24
CA VAL A 14 -6.13 -0.28 -15.57
C VAL A 14 -7.03 -0.95 -16.61
N THR A 15 -7.38 -2.21 -16.37
CA THR A 15 -8.09 -3.05 -17.36
C THR A 15 -9.42 -3.58 -16.90
N LEU A 16 -9.51 -3.94 -15.62
CA LEU A 16 -10.72 -4.49 -15.05
C LEU A 16 -11.35 -3.46 -14.12
N ASP A 17 -12.65 -3.25 -14.30
CA ASP A 17 -13.53 -2.67 -13.31
C ASP A 17 -14.60 -3.73 -13.02
N GLY A 18 -14.23 -4.70 -12.20
CA GLY A 18 -15.05 -5.86 -11.91
C GLY A 18 -15.68 -5.70 -10.55
N ARG A 19 -17.00 -5.88 -10.44
CA ARG A 19 -17.67 -5.92 -9.14
C ARG A 19 -18.19 -7.32 -8.87
N ILE A 20 -17.78 -7.91 -7.76
CA ILE A 20 -18.32 -9.19 -7.26
C ILE A 20 -18.95 -8.91 -5.90
N GLY A 21 -20.28 -8.97 -5.84
CA GLY A 21 -21.04 -8.54 -4.67
C GLY A 21 -20.83 -7.05 -4.39
N MET A 22 -20.28 -6.74 -3.20
CA MET A 22 -19.97 -5.37 -2.78
C MET A 22 -18.49 -4.99 -2.98
N GLN A 23 -17.65 -5.93 -3.42
CA GLN A 23 -16.23 -5.68 -3.65
C GLN A 23 -15.98 -5.23 -5.10
N GLU A 24 -15.19 -4.18 -5.24
CA GLU A 24 -14.66 -3.70 -6.51
C GLU A 24 -13.23 -4.24 -6.70
N TYR A 25 -12.96 -4.75 -7.89
CA TYR A 25 -11.71 -5.34 -8.31
C TYR A 25 -11.18 -4.56 -9.47
N LYS A 26 -9.94 -4.09 -9.33
CA LYS A 26 -9.21 -3.42 -10.39
C LYS A 26 -7.98 -4.23 -10.72
N SER A 27 -7.80 -4.52 -12.01
CA SER A 27 -6.58 -5.14 -12.52
C SER A 27 -5.77 -4.11 -13.27
N VAL A 28 -4.46 -4.19 -13.14
CA VAL A 28 -3.51 -3.34 -13.87
C VAL A 28 -2.48 -4.21 -14.58
N TYR A 29 -2.01 -3.79 -15.75
CA TYR A 29 -0.84 -4.39 -16.40
C TYR A 29 0.13 -3.32 -16.89
N GLY A 30 1.38 -3.72 -17.10
CA GLY A 30 2.42 -2.88 -17.67
C GLY A 30 3.76 -3.59 -17.65
N SER A 31 4.84 -2.86 -17.94
CA SER A 31 6.19 -3.42 -17.84
C SER A 31 6.59 -3.62 -16.37
N LEU A 32 7.57 -4.50 -16.13
CA LEU A 32 8.16 -4.67 -14.80
C LEU A 32 8.71 -3.35 -14.24
N GLN A 33 9.26 -2.49 -15.11
CA GLN A 33 9.75 -1.18 -14.70
C GLN A 33 8.62 -0.25 -14.22
N ALA A 34 7.43 -0.32 -14.83
CA ALA A 34 6.25 0.41 -14.37
C ALA A 34 5.76 -0.11 -13.01
N LEU A 35 5.81 -1.42 -12.79
CA LEU A 35 5.50 -2.02 -11.49
C LEU A 35 6.47 -1.57 -10.38
N LEU A 36 7.77 -1.49 -10.68
CA LEU A 36 8.76 -0.98 -9.73
C LEU A 36 8.49 0.48 -9.35
N ARG A 37 8.24 1.36 -10.32
CA ARG A 37 7.90 2.77 -10.06
C ARG A 37 6.63 2.90 -9.21
N PHE A 38 5.63 2.06 -9.48
CA PHE A 38 4.39 2.04 -8.70
C PHE A 38 4.64 1.64 -7.24
N ALA A 39 5.45 0.61 -7.00
CA ALA A 39 5.80 0.18 -5.64
C ALA A 39 6.54 1.29 -4.86
N ASP A 40 7.50 1.97 -5.49
CA ASP A 40 8.21 3.10 -4.89
C ASP A 40 7.25 4.25 -4.54
N ALA A 41 6.32 4.58 -5.45
CA ALA A 41 5.34 5.63 -5.22
C ALA A 41 4.36 5.31 -4.09
N VAL A 42 3.94 4.04 -3.95
CA VAL A 42 3.12 3.59 -2.81
C VAL A 42 3.90 3.74 -1.50
N MET A 43 5.15 3.27 -1.45
CA MET A 43 5.98 3.34 -0.22
C MET A 43 6.25 4.79 0.23
N CYS A 44 6.47 5.71 -0.71
CA CYS A 44 6.71 7.12 -0.41
C CYS A 44 5.46 7.82 0.14
N THR A 45 4.26 7.34 -0.22
CA THR A 45 2.99 7.97 0.10
C THR A 45 2.32 7.38 1.34
N THR A 46 2.67 6.15 1.72
CA THR A 46 2.21 5.54 2.97
C THR A 46 3.19 5.86 4.09
N PRO A 47 2.78 6.56 5.16
CA PRO A 47 3.59 6.63 6.37
C PRO A 47 3.73 5.21 6.91
N THR A 48 4.94 4.68 6.91
CA THR A 48 5.28 3.42 7.58
C THR A 48 4.85 3.55 9.04
N VAL A 49 3.75 2.92 9.43
CA VAL A 49 3.45 2.66 10.84
C VAL A 49 4.46 1.59 11.27
N ALA A 50 5.67 2.05 11.57
CA ALA A 50 6.69 1.23 12.19
C ALA A 50 6.12 0.72 13.51
N ASN A 51 6.07 -0.61 13.61
CA ASN A 51 5.63 -1.39 14.74
C ASN A 51 6.02 -0.73 16.08
N ARG A 52 5.03 -0.49 16.96
CA ARG A 52 5.24 0.12 18.30
C ARG A 52 6.24 -0.73 19.11
N PRO A 53 7.43 -0.24 19.50
CA PRO A 53 8.22 -0.89 20.53
C PRO A 53 7.59 -0.51 21.88
N GLY A 54 6.73 -1.39 22.39
CA GLY A 54 6.03 -1.18 23.66
C GLY A 54 5.80 -2.50 24.38
N MET A 55 6.88 -3.19 24.73
CA MET A 55 6.84 -4.23 25.77
C MET A 55 8.23 -4.39 26.39
N THR A 56 8.64 -3.43 27.21
CA THR A 56 9.60 -3.65 28.29
C THR A 56 9.17 -2.75 29.45
N GLU A 57 8.14 -3.16 30.19
CA GLU A 57 8.01 -2.72 31.58
C GLU A 57 8.92 -3.61 32.44
N PRO A 58 9.92 -3.06 33.14
CA PRO A 58 10.51 -3.77 34.26
C PRO A 58 9.53 -3.65 35.44
N GLU A 59 8.87 -4.77 35.80
CA GLU A 59 8.14 -4.84 37.07
C GLU A 59 9.13 -4.65 38.23
N GLY A 60 9.10 -3.47 38.83
CA GLY A 60 9.98 -3.10 39.93
C GLY A 60 9.62 -1.77 40.59
N GLN A 61 8.48 -1.72 41.27
CA GLN A 61 8.13 -0.89 42.45
C GLN A 61 6.59 -0.96 42.61
N SER A 62 5.91 -1.04 43.75
CA SER A 62 6.23 -0.95 45.18
C SER A 62 4.90 -1.18 45.93
N GLY A 63 4.91 -1.72 47.16
CA GLY A 63 3.76 -1.68 48.05
C GLY A 63 3.68 -2.83 49.03
#